data_AF-A0A520RQR1-F1
#
_entry.id   AF-A0A520RQR1-F1
#
_cell.length_a   1.000
_cell.length_b   1.000
_cell.length_c   1.000
_cell.angle_alpha   90.00
_cell.angle_beta   90.00
_cell.angle_gamma   90.00
#
_symmetry.space_group_name_H-M   'P 1'
#
loop_
_entity.id
_entity.type
_entity.pdbx_description
1 polymer ?
#
loop_
_entity_poly.entity_id
_entity_poly.type
_entity_poly.pdbx_seq_one_letter_code
_entity_poly.pdbx_strand_id
1 'polypeptide(L)'
;RVERIVEDARFWRVTIAAPENLARYIAMKGSICVDGTSLTVNQVDGASFELTIIPQTWEETVFSEYEAGSPVNLEVDVIARYLERLMQYDQSPSES
;
A
#
# COMPACT_ATOMS: atom_id res chain seq x y z
N ARG A 1 3.38 -7.35 -5.30
CA ARG A 1 4.36 -8.41 -4.92
C ARG A 1 5.41 -7.79 -4.02
N VAL A 2 5.96 -8.55 -3.08
CA VAL A 2 7.11 -8.11 -2.29
C VAL A 2 8.33 -7.99 -3.21
N GLU A 3 9.02 -6.86 -3.17
CA GLU A 3 10.25 -6.64 -3.95
C GLU A 3 11.51 -6.80 -3.09
N ARG A 4 11.44 -6.31 -1.85
CA ARG A 4 12.58 -6.32 -0.94
C ARG A 4 12.12 -6.33 0.51
N ILE A 5 12.85 -7.05 1.35
CA ILE A 5 12.73 -7.02 2.80
C ILE A 5 14.11 -6.68 3.36
N VAL A 6 14.18 -5.68 4.23
CA VAL A 6 15.41 -5.29 4.94
C VAL A 6 15.12 -5.29 6.42
N GLU A 7 15.86 -6.08 7.18
CA GLU A 7 15.82 -6.05 8.65
C GLU A 7 16.66 -4.86 9.15
N ASP A 8 16.05 -4.03 10.00
CA ASP A 8 16.67 -2.84 10.59
C ASP A 8 16.47 -2.88 12.11
N ALA A 9 17.38 -3.59 12.78
CA ALA A 9 17.47 -3.80 14.22
C ALA A 9 16.22 -4.40 14.90
N ARG A 10 15.12 -3.64 14.99
CA ARG A 10 13.88 -4.03 15.68
C ARG A 10 12.63 -3.95 14.80
N PHE A 11 12.79 -3.71 13.51
CA PHE A 11 11.68 -3.67 12.55
C PHE A 11 12.17 -4.11 11.18
N TRP A 12 11.22 -4.38 10.29
CA TRP A 12 11.49 -4.73 8.90
C TRP A 12 10.96 -3.64 7.99
N ARG A 13 11.76 -3.28 6.99
CA ARG A 13 11.31 -2.46 5.87
C ARG A 13 10.94 -3.38 4.72
N VAL A 14 9.67 -3.35 4.33
CA VAL A 14 9.14 -4.17 3.26
C VAL A 14 8.75 -3.27 2.11
N THR A 15 9.42 -3.44 0.97
CA THR A 15 9.09 -2.76 -0.28
C THR A 15 8.17 -3.64 -1.10
N ILE A 16 7.05 -3.08 -1.55
CA ILE A 16 6.02 -3.80 -2.32
C ILE A 16 5.77 -3.04 -3.61
N ALA A 17 5.80 -3.76 -4.74
CA ALA A 17 5.30 -3.27 -6.02
C ALA A 17 3.79 -3.46 -6.11
N ALA A 18 3.08 -2.37 -6.35
CA ALA A 18 1.68 -2.35 -6.72
C ALA A 18 1.52 -2.29 -8.25
N PRO A 19 0.41 -2.81 -8.79
CA PRO A 19 -0.03 -2.48 -10.14
C PRO A 19 -0.21 -0.97 -10.35
N GLU A 20 0.13 -0.44 -11.52
CA GLU A 20 0.06 1.00 -11.82
C GLU A 20 -1.35 1.60 -11.59
N ASN A 21 -2.40 0.83 -11.91
CA ASN A 21 -3.77 1.28 -11.72
C ASN A 21 -4.14 1.46 -10.24
N LEU A 22 -3.46 0.77 -9.32
CA LEU A 22 -3.64 0.92 -7.87
C LEU A 22 -2.69 1.96 -7.27
N ALA A 23 -1.50 2.14 -7.85
CA ALA A 23 -0.47 3.04 -7.32
C ALA A 23 -0.97 4.46 -7.07
N ARG A 24 -1.86 4.99 -7.93
CA ARG A 24 -2.49 6.32 -7.77
C ARG A 24 -3.31 6.50 -6.48
N TYR A 25 -3.72 5.42 -5.83
CA TYR A 25 -4.47 5.47 -4.57
C TYR A 25 -3.57 5.25 -3.34
N ILE A 26 -2.27 5.02 -3.55
CA ILE A 26 -1.30 4.77 -2.49
C ILE A 26 -0.52 6.07 -2.27
N ALA A 27 -0.77 6.70 -1.12
CA ALA A 27 -0.12 7.96 -0.75
C ALA A 27 0.79 7.76 0.46
N MET A 28 1.91 8.50 0.50
CA MET A 28 2.77 8.57 1.68
C MET A 28 1.95 9.00 2.91
N LYS A 29 2.14 8.31 4.04
CA LYS A 29 1.35 8.45 5.28
C LYS A 29 -0.13 8.07 5.15
N GLY A 30 -0.55 7.56 3.99
CA GLY A 30 -1.86 6.95 3.80
C GLY A 30 -1.94 5.54 4.37
N SER A 31 -3.16 5.04 4.49
CA SER A 31 -3.45 3.66 4.91
C SER A 31 -3.47 2.72 3.71
N ILE A 32 -2.98 1.51 3.90
CA ILE A 32 -3.09 0.41 2.94
C ILE A 32 -3.23 -0.91 3.69
N CYS A 33 -4.05 -1.82 3.18
CA CYS A 33 -4.05 -3.19 3.69
C CYS A 33 -3.24 -4.10 2.76
N VAL A 34 -2.37 -4.91 3.37
CA VAL A 34 -1.62 -5.98 2.70
C VAL A 34 -2.02 -7.30 3.33
N ASP A 35 -2.65 -8.18 2.55
CA ASP A 35 -3.21 -9.46 3.01
C ASP A 35 -4.02 -9.32 4.33
N GLY A 36 -4.91 -8.33 4.36
CA GLY A 36 -5.79 -8.03 5.50
C GLY A 36 -5.13 -7.26 6.65
N THR A 37 -3.83 -7.00 6.60
CA THR A 37 -3.11 -6.24 7.63
C THR A 37 -3.08 -4.75 7.29
N SER A 38 -3.74 -3.93 8.11
CA SER A 38 -3.76 -2.47 7.95
C SER A 38 -2.43 -1.84 8.37
N LEU A 39 -1.83 -1.08 7.46
CA LEU A 39 -0.48 -0.52 7.59
C LEU A 39 -0.43 0.91 7.08
N THR A 40 0.58 1.65 7.55
CA THR A 40 0.85 3.01 7.12
C THR A 40 1.96 3.01 6.08
N VAL A 41 1.74 3.68 4.95
CA VAL A 41 2.75 3.82 3.90
C VAL A 41 3.85 4.80 4.34
N ASN A 42 5.09 4.34 4.41
CA ASN A 42 6.23 5.17 4.81
C ASN A 42 6.79 5.98 3.65
N GLN A 43 6.91 5.37 2.47
CA GLN A 43 7.45 5.99 1.26
C GLN A 43 6.72 5.45 0.03
N VAL A 44 6.66 6.25 -1.03
CA VAL A 44 6.13 5.86 -2.35
C VAL A 44 7.15 6.30 -3.41
N ASP A 45 7.49 5.39 -4.32
CA ASP A 45 8.35 5.63 -5.47
C ASP A 45 7.73 4.96 -6.71
N GLY A 46 7.15 5.77 -7.58
CA GLY A 46 6.40 5.29 -8.74
C GLY A 46 5.25 4.35 -8.34
N ALA A 47 5.35 3.08 -8.74
CA ALA A 47 4.38 2.04 -8.42
C ALA A 47 4.79 1.16 -7.22
N SER A 48 5.90 1.47 -6.55
CA SER A 48 6.37 0.76 -5.36
C SER A 48 6.20 1.63 -4.12
N PHE A 49 6.01 0.97 -2.98
CA PHE A 49 5.87 1.64 -1.69
C PHE A 49 6.56 0.85 -0.58
N GLU A 50 6.98 1.56 0.47
CA GLU A 50 7.65 0.98 1.63
C GLU A 50 6.74 0.99 2.85
N LEU A 51 6.78 -0.12 3.59
CA LEU A 51 6.13 -0.30 4.88
C LEU A 51 7.17 -0.61 5.96
N THR A 52 6.95 -0.08 7.15
CA THR A 52 7.71 -0.44 8.35
C THR A 52 6.87 -1.40 9.18
N ILE A 53 7.37 -2.62 9.35
CA ILE A 53 6.69 -3.70 10.06
C ILE A 53 7.34 -3.86 11.42
N ILE A 54 6.55 -3.67 12.48
CA ILE A 54 6.99 -3.85 13.87
C ILE A 54 6.98 -5.33 14.26
N PRO A 55 7.68 -5.74 15.35
CA PRO A 55 7.79 -7.14 15.75
C PRO A 55 6.46 -7.86 15.89
N GLN A 56 5.48 -7.21 16.52
CA GLN A 56 4.16 -7.81 16.72
C GLN A 56 3.48 -8.14 15.38
N THR A 57 3.51 -7.20 14.42
CA THR A 57 2.95 -7.44 13.09
C THR A 57 3.72 -8.49 12.33
N TRP A 58 5.05 -8.51 12.44
CA TRP A 58 5.89 -9.51 11.80
C TRP A 58 5.57 -10.92 12.31
N GLU A 59 5.50 -11.09 13.63
CA GLU A 59 5.29 -12.37 14.31
C GLU A 59 3.84 -12.88 14.22
N GLU A 60 2.84 -11.99 14.21
CA GLU A 60 1.43 -12.37 14.28
C GLU A 60 0.71 -12.39 12.91
N THR A 61 1.41 -12.08 11.82
CA THR A 61 0.82 -12.06 10.48
C THR A 61 1.68 -12.81 9.46
N VAL A 62 1.15 -12.97 8.24
CA VAL A 62 1.85 -13.60 7.10
C VAL A 62 3.13 -12.88 6.67
N PHE A 63 3.42 -11.70 7.24
CA PHE A 63 4.63 -10.93 6.93
C PHE A 63 5.92 -11.69 7.21
N SER A 64 5.97 -12.53 8.25
CA SER A 64 7.13 -13.37 8.55
C SER A 64 7.39 -14.48 7.54
N GLU A 65 6.40 -14.81 6.71
CA GLU A 65 6.48 -15.85 5.68
C GLU A 65 6.86 -15.29 4.31
N TYR A 66 6.90 -13.96 4.15
CA TYR A 66 7.21 -13.35 2.87
C TYR A 66 8.70 -13.44 2.51
N GLU A 67 8.94 -13.59 1.21
CA GLU A 67 10.23 -13.48 0.57
C GLU A 67 10.13 -12.52 -0.61
N ALA A 68 11.26 -12.10 -1.17
CA ALA A 68 11.25 -11.32 -2.40
C ALA A 68 10.58 -12.13 -3.53
N GLY A 69 9.58 -11.52 -4.16
CA GLY A 69 8.74 -12.16 -5.17
C GLY A 69 7.38 -12.66 -4.65
N SER A 70 7.15 -12.72 -3.33
CA SER A 70 5.87 -13.18 -2.78
C SER A 70 4.69 -12.36 -3.34
N PRO A 71 3.62 -13.01 -3.80
CA PRO A 71 2.39 -12.32 -4.14
C PRO A 71 1.75 -11.77 -2.86
N VAL A 72 1.01 -10.68 -3.01
CA VAL A 72 0.26 -10.06 -1.91
C VAL A 72 -1.07 -9.54 -2.44
N ASN A 73 -2.10 -9.57 -1.61
CA ASN A 73 -3.34 -8.86 -1.89
C ASN A 73 -3.25 -7.43 -1.36
N LEU A 74 -3.63 -6.46 -2.19
CA LEU A 74 -3.60 -5.04 -1.84
C LEU A 74 -5.01 -4.47 -1.81
N GLU A 75 -5.37 -3.83 -0.71
CA GLU A 75 -6.60 -3.05 -0.60
C GLU A 75 -6.24 -1.59 -0.34
N VAL A 76 -6.59 -0.73 -1.29
CA VAL A 76 -6.34 0.71 -1.22
C VAL A 76 -7.39 1.40 -0.36
N ASP A 77 -7.05 2.56 0.19
CA ASP A 77 -7.96 3.34 1.02
C ASP A 77 -9.26 3.65 0.26
N VAL A 78 -10.39 3.33 0.90
CA VAL A 78 -11.71 3.58 0.35
C VAL A 78 -11.94 5.08 0.10
N ILE A 79 -11.37 5.95 0.94
CA ILE A 79 -11.47 7.41 0.80
C ILE A 79 -10.84 7.85 -0.53
N ALA A 80 -9.70 7.27 -0.92
CA ALA A 80 -9.06 7.60 -2.19
C ALA A 80 -9.96 7.29 -3.39
N ARG A 81 -10.70 6.17 -3.34
CA ARG A 81 -11.68 5.82 -4.38
C ARG A 81 -12.88 6.77 -4.43
N TYR A 82 -13.38 7.19 -3.26
CA TYR A 82 -14.47 8.16 -3.19
C TYR A 82 -14.04 9.54 -3.71
N LEU A 83 -12.82 9.99 -3.37
CA LEU A 83 -12.27 11.24 -3.87
C LEU A 83 -12.12 11.22 -5.40
N GLU A 84 -11.58 10.15 -5.97
CA GLU A 84 -11.50 10.02 -7.43
C GLU A 84 -12.89 10.10 -8.09
N ARG A 85 -13.89 9.41 -7.53
CA ARG A 85 -15.27 9.46 -8.03
C ARG A 85 -15.87 10.87 -7.96
N LEU A 86 -15.62 11.61 -6.87
CA LEU A 86 -16.10 12.99 -6.72
C LEU A 86 -15.44 13.92 -7.74
N MET A 87 -14.14 13.78 -7.97
CA MET A 87 -13.40 14.57 -8.96
C MET A 87 -13.86 14.30 -10.39
N GLN A 88 -14.20 13.04 -10.72
CA GLN A 88 -14.77 12.69 -12.02
C GLN A 88 -16.18 13.26 -12.20
N TYR A 89 -16.99 13.31 -11.14
CA TYR A 89 -18.33 13.91 -11.19
C TYR A 89 -18.27 15.42 -11.46
N ASP A 90 -17.37 16.14 -10.79
CA ASP A 90 -17.18 17.59 -10.94
C ASP A 90 -16.65 17.98 -12.34
N GLN A 91 -16.02 17.04 -13.05
CA GLN A 91 -15.58 17.22 -14.44
C GLN A 91 -16.65 16.91 -15.48
N SER A 92 -17.87 16.54 -15.06
CA SER A 92 -19.00 16.40 -15.98
C SER A 92 -19.41 17.79 -16.48
N PRO A 93 -19.60 18.01 -17.79
CA PRO A 93 -19.98 19.33 -18.28
C PRO A 93 -21.30 19.72 -17.61
N SER A 94 -21.36 20.92 -17.04
CA SER A 94 -22.63 21.57 -16.74
C SER A 94 -23.45 21.55 -18.03
N GLU A 95 -24.52 20.76 -18.08
CA GLU A 95 -25.50 20.83 -19.16
C GLU A 95 -25.90 22.30 -19.30
N SER A 96 -25.59 22.88 -20.47
CA SER A 96 -26.02 24.22 -20.88
C SER A 96 -27.47 24.20 -21.34
#